data_AF-X6D9H7-F1
#
_entry.id   AF-X6D9H7-F1
#
_cell.length_a   1.000
_cell.length_b   1.000
_cell.length_c   1.000
_cell.angle_alpha   90.00
_cell.angle_beta   90.00
_cell.angle_gamma   90.00
#
_symmetry.space_group_name_H-M   'P 1'
#
loop_
_entity.id
_entity.type
_entity.pdbx_description
1 polymer ?
#
loop_
_entity_poly.entity_id
_entity_poly.type
_entity_poly.pdbx_seq_one_letter_code
_entity_poly.pdbx_strand_id
1 'polypeptide(L)'
;MPVKRRLAKRRTDSSAEIAAWSTAFECEFDFFHDLELFGLFSDAEVKAAAPAAWKRLGHAFLATWTPKDTRETSWALDQFGSP
;
A
#
# COMPACT_ATOMS: atom_id res chain seq x y z
N MET A 1 -2.60 -16.93 17.85
CA MET A 1 -1.23 -16.62 18.32
C MET A 1 -0.75 -15.37 17.61
N PRO A 2 -0.22 -14.35 18.29
CA PRO A 2 0.29 -13.14 17.65
C PRO A 2 1.69 -13.39 17.10
N VAL A 3 1.86 -13.26 15.78
CA VAL A 3 3.16 -13.43 15.10
C VAL A 3 3.95 -12.14 15.29
N LYS A 4 4.92 -12.13 16.22
CA LYS A 4 5.90 -11.04 16.34
C LYS A 4 6.78 -11.03 15.08
N ARG A 5 6.49 -10.16 14.12
CA ARG A 5 7.31 -9.96 12.94
C ARG A 5 8.63 -9.29 13.34
N ARG A 6 9.73 -9.99 13.07
CA ARG A 6 11.09 -9.59 13.42
C ARG A 6 11.54 -8.57 12.36
N LEU A 7 11.79 -7.33 12.79
CA LEU A 7 12.17 -6.20 11.94
C LEU A 7 13.61 -6.43 11.43
N ALA A 8 13.73 -7.12 10.29
CA ALA A 8 15.01 -7.30 9.63
C ALA A 8 15.41 -5.97 8.99
N LYS A 9 16.48 -5.37 9.51
CA LYS A 9 17.18 -4.19 8.99
C LYS A 9 17.89 -4.52 7.66
N ARG A 10 17.15 -5.02 6.68
CA ARG A 10 17.56 -5.06 5.28
C ARG A 10 16.85 -3.90 4.61
N ARG A 11 17.52 -3.23 3.66
CA ARG A 11 16.89 -2.27 2.75
C ARG A 11 15.47 -2.74 2.51
N THR A 12 14.47 -1.97 2.92
CA THR A 12 13.08 -2.31 2.65
C THR A 12 13.00 -2.52 1.15
N ASP A 13 12.99 -3.78 0.74
CA ASP A 13 13.01 -4.13 -0.66
C ASP A 13 11.77 -3.45 -1.25
N SER A 14 11.90 -2.70 -2.34
CA SER A 14 10.79 -1.91 -2.88
C SER A 14 9.52 -2.74 -3.06
N SER A 15 9.66 -4.06 -3.26
CA SER A 15 8.56 -5.04 -3.27
C SER A 15 7.84 -5.19 -1.93
N ALA A 16 8.53 -5.17 -0.79
CA ALA A 16 7.93 -5.23 0.53
C ALA A 16 7.17 -3.94 0.86
N GLU A 17 7.66 -2.78 0.40
CA GLU A 17 6.95 -1.51 0.51
C GLU A 17 5.68 -1.52 -0.36
N ILE A 18 5.77 -1.99 -1.61
CA ILE A 18 4.58 -2.14 -2.48
C ILE A 18 3.56 -3.10 -1.86
N ALA A 19 4.00 -4.21 -1.26
CA ALA A 19 3.12 -5.18 -0.61
C ALA A 19 2.44 -4.59 0.65
N ALA A 20 3.13 -3.75 1.41
CA ALA A 20 2.50 -3.06 2.55
C ALA A 20 1.44 -2.04 2.07
N TRP A 21 1.74 -1.31 0.98
CA TRP A 21 0.83 -0.32 0.41
C TRP A 21 -0.31 -0.90 -0.42
N SER A 22 -0.25 -2.17 -0.85
CA SER A 22 -1.24 -2.75 -1.76
C SER A 22 -2.65 -2.71 -1.19
N THR A 23 -2.81 -3.05 0.09
CA THR A 23 -4.11 -3.07 0.77
C THR A 23 -4.69 -1.65 0.87
N ALA A 24 -3.84 -0.68 1.19
CA ALA A 24 -4.23 0.73 1.26
C ALA A 24 -4.58 1.32 -0.12
N PHE A 25 -3.91 0.90 -1.19
CA PHE A 25 -4.23 1.33 -2.55
C PHE A 25 -5.51 0.68 -3.10
N GLU A 26 -5.85 -0.54 -2.68
CA GLU A 26 -7.08 -1.20 -3.07
C GLU A 26 -8.31 -0.65 -2.35
N CYS A 27 -8.21 -0.48 -1.02
CA CYS A 27 -9.36 -0.29 -0.15
C CYS A 27 -9.28 0.94 0.75
N GLU A 28 -8.34 1.87 0.54
CA GLU A 28 -8.11 3.08 1.36
C GLU A 28 -7.55 2.83 2.79
N PHE A 29 -7.76 1.65 3.35
CA PHE A 29 -7.41 1.30 4.73
C PHE A 29 -6.24 0.32 4.80
N ASP A 30 -5.45 0.43 5.87
CA ASP A 30 -4.43 -0.57 6.21
C ASP A 30 -4.99 -1.56 7.24
N PHE A 31 -5.69 -2.58 6.74
CA PHE A 31 -6.28 -3.62 7.59
C PHE A 31 -5.26 -4.46 8.37
N PHE A 32 -4.00 -4.49 7.91
CA PHE A 32 -2.98 -5.37 8.47
C PHE A 32 -1.94 -4.64 9.30
N HIS A 33 -2.06 -3.31 9.42
CA HIS A 33 -1.09 -2.46 10.11
C HIS A 33 0.34 -2.64 9.55
N ASP A 34 0.46 -2.99 8.28
CA ASP A 34 1.75 -3.20 7.62
C ASP A 34 2.50 -1.88 7.40
N LEU A 35 1.77 -0.75 7.38
CA LEU A 35 2.31 0.60 7.25
C LEU A 35 2.86 1.16 8.57
N GLU A 36 2.65 0.50 9.71
CA GLU A 36 3.29 0.88 10.99
C GLU A 36 4.82 0.80 10.91
N LEU A 37 5.34 -0.12 10.08
CA LEU A 37 6.79 -0.24 9.79
C LEU A 37 7.36 1.01 9.12
N PHE A 38 6.51 1.81 8.47
CA PHE A 38 6.84 3.06 7.80
C PHE A 38 6.46 4.29 8.62
N GLY A 39 6.00 4.08 9.87
CA GLY A 39 5.63 5.15 10.80
C GLY A 39 4.22 5.70 10.60
N LEU A 40 3.34 4.96 9.92
CA LEU A 40 1.93 5.30 9.78
C LEU A 40 1.12 4.43 10.73
N PHE A 41 0.53 5.02 11.76
CA PHE A 41 -0.15 4.31 12.84
C PHE A 41 -1.68 4.48 12.81
N SER A 42 -2.18 5.34 11.91
CA SER A 42 -3.62 5.60 11.78
C SER A 42 -4.06 5.72 10.32
N ASP A 43 -5.32 5.38 10.06
CA ASP A 43 -5.92 5.50 8.72
C ASP A 43 -5.86 6.92 8.17
N ALA A 44 -5.95 7.93 9.05
CA ALA A 44 -5.83 9.33 8.67
C ALA A 44 -4.42 9.65 8.13
N GLU A 45 -3.38 9.12 8.77
CA GLU A 45 -2.00 9.27 8.31
C GLU A 45 -1.77 8.49 7.01
N VAL A 46 -2.33 7.28 6.89
CA VAL A 46 -2.27 6.47 5.66
C VAL A 46 -2.91 7.23 4.49
N LYS A 47 -4.14 7.74 4.65
CA LYS A 47 -4.80 8.56 3.62
C LYS A 47 -3.98 9.80 3.26
N ALA A 48 -3.42 10.49 4.24
CA ALA A 48 -2.62 11.70 3.99
C ALA A 48 -1.32 11.39 3.23
N ALA A 49 -0.72 10.22 3.48
CA ALA A 49 0.50 9.77 2.81
C ALA A 49 0.23 9.07 1.46
N ALA A 50 -0.97 8.55 1.24
CA ALA A 50 -1.35 7.79 0.06
C ALA A 50 -1.07 8.50 -1.28
N PRO A 51 -1.33 9.81 -1.47
CA PRO A 51 -1.01 10.49 -2.72
C PRO A 51 0.49 10.51 -3.04
N ALA A 52 1.33 10.69 -2.02
CA ALA A 52 2.78 10.71 -2.18
C ALA A 52 3.33 9.31 -2.43
N ALA A 53 2.78 8.30 -1.76
CA ALA A 53 3.11 6.89 -2.00
C ALA A 53 2.66 6.45 -3.40
N TRP A 54 1.47 6.84 -3.84
CA TRP A 54 0.92 6.50 -5.15
C TRP A 54 1.80 6.98 -6.30
N LYS A 55 2.28 8.23 -6.24
CA LYS A 55 3.23 8.75 -7.25
C LYS A 55 4.55 7.97 -7.33
N ARG A 56 4.97 7.33 -6.24
CA ARG A 56 6.25 6.62 -6.17
C ARG A 56 6.12 5.13 -6.50
N LEU A 57 5.02 4.51 -6.05
CA LEU A 57 4.84 3.07 -6.06
C LEU A 57 3.68 2.62 -6.95
N GLY A 58 2.80 3.53 -7.37
CA GLY A 58 1.58 3.23 -8.11
C GLY A 58 1.85 2.51 -9.43
N HIS A 59 2.89 2.91 -10.19
CA HIS A 59 3.27 2.17 -11.40
C HIS A 59 3.67 0.72 -11.12
N ALA A 60 4.43 0.48 -10.05
CA ALA A 60 4.88 -0.86 -9.69
C ALA A 60 3.74 -1.71 -9.10
N PHE A 61 2.84 -1.07 -8.36
CA PHE A 61 1.58 -1.68 -7.92
C PHE A 61 0.75 -2.08 -9.14
N LEU A 62 0.44 -1.18 -10.07
CA LEU A 62 -0.36 -1.49 -11.26
C LEU A 62 0.28 -2.55 -12.16
N ALA A 63 1.61 -2.64 -12.20
CA ALA A 63 2.31 -3.68 -12.94
C ALA A 63 2.16 -5.10 -12.34
N THR A 64 1.86 -5.18 -11.04
CA THR A 64 1.71 -6.46 -10.30
C THR A 64 0.27 -6.76 -9.90
N TRP A 65 -0.55 -5.72 -9.81
CA TRP A 65 -1.96 -5.78 -9.45
C TRP A 65 -2.76 -6.38 -10.60
N THR A 66 -3.46 -7.47 -10.29
CA THR A 66 -4.33 -8.16 -11.24
C THR A 66 -5.77 -8.04 -10.73
N PRO A 67 -6.61 -7.19 -11.34
CA PRO A 67 -8.01 -7.06 -10.93
C PRO A 67 -8.73 -8.40 -11.14
N LYS A 68 -9.61 -8.79 -10.21
CA LYS A 68 -10.37 -10.05 -10.30
C LYS A 68 -11.54 -9.91 -11.27
N ASP A 69 -12.07 -8.71 -11.42
CA ASP A 69 -13.05 -8.34 -12.43
C ASP A 69 -12.48 -7.24 -13.33
N THR A 70 -12.76 -7.30 -14.64
CA THR A 70 -12.45 -6.26 -15.62
C THR A 70 -12.97 -4.84 -15.28
N ARG A 71 -13.95 -4.73 -14.37
CA ARG A 71 -14.50 -3.45 -13.89
C ARG A 71 -13.92 -3.00 -12.56
N GLU A 72 -13.10 -3.83 -11.92
CA GLU A 72 -12.50 -3.51 -10.64
C GLU A 72 -11.42 -2.46 -10.85
N THR A 73 -11.59 -1.30 -10.21
CA THR A 73 -10.64 -0.19 -10.21
C THR A 73 -10.13 -0.04 -8.78
N SER A 74 -8.81 0.02 -8.59
CA SER A 74 -8.28 0.23 -7.25
C SER A 74 -8.69 1.60 -6.73
N TRP A 75 -8.96 1.70 -5.42
CA TRP A 75 -9.33 2.98 -4.80
C TRP A 75 -8.33 4.09 -5.13
N ALA A 76 -7.03 3.80 -5.12
CA ALA A 76 -6.00 4.78 -5.44
C ALA A 76 -6.05 5.24 -6.91
N LEU A 77 -6.40 4.35 -7.85
CA LEU A 77 -6.58 4.71 -9.25
C LEU A 77 -7.85 5.54 -9.47
N ASP A 78 -8.93 5.26 -8.72
CA ASP A 78 -10.17 6.04 -8.76
C ASP A 78 -10.02 7.43 -8.13
N GLN A 79 -9.36 7.52 -6.97
CA GLN A 79 -9.18 8.79 -6.24
C GLN A 79 -8.08 9.68 -6.79
N PHE A 80 -6.94 9.09 -7.20
CA PHE A 80 -5.77 9.86 -7.60
C PHE A 80 -5.51 9.83 -9.11
N GLY A 81 -6.19 8.95 -9.86
CA GLY A 81 -5.95 8.74 -11.28
C GLY A 81 -4.65 7.98 -11.55
N SER A 82 -4.15 8.09 -12.77
CA SER A 82 -2.89 7.48 -13.15
C SER A 82 -1.74 8.04 -12.30
N PRO A 83 -0.92 7.18 -11.67
CA PRO A 83 0.22 7.60 -10.87
C PRO A 83 1.29 8.35 -11.69
#